data_AF-A0A0E0R712-F1
#
_entry.id   AF-A0A0E0R712-F1
#
_cell.length_a   1.000
_cell.length_b   1.000
_cell.length_c   1.000
_cell.angle_alpha   90.00
_cell.angle_beta   90.00
_cell.angle_gamma   90.00
#
_symmetry.space_group_name_H-M   'P 1'
#
loop_
_entity.id
_entity.type
_entity.pdbx_description
1 polymer ?
#
loop_
_entity_poly.entity_id
_entity_poly.type
_entity_poly.pdbx_seq_one_letter_code
_entity_poly.pdbx_strand_id
1 'polypeptide(L)'
;MSSSSGLVDWRGRPVDTRKHGGVRASIFIHAMVLLTNAPNIANILNMVSYLRATMHMDVAEATTTVTNLFAALQVFSIPAALLADSYVKRFYTVILLAPIEIIYLSRQSRMSTLGDCDK
;
A
#
# COMPACT_ATOMS: atom_id res chain seq x y z
N MET A 1 32.50 -18.65 -1.67
CA MET A 1 31.39 -19.61 -1.48
C MET A 1 30.95 -19.49 -0.02
N SER A 2 29.81 -18.85 0.24
CA SER A 2 29.32 -18.68 1.62
C SER A 2 28.67 -19.98 2.09
N SER A 3 29.22 -20.59 3.14
CA SER A 3 28.73 -21.84 3.72
C SER A 3 27.46 -21.57 4.54
N SER A 4 26.33 -22.14 4.13
CA SER A 4 25.01 -21.98 4.74
C SER A 4 24.72 -22.94 5.89
N SER A 5 25.75 -23.38 6.62
CA SER A 5 25.69 -24.48 7.60
C SER A 5 24.86 -24.22 8.87
N GLY A 6 23.98 -23.22 8.88
CA GLY A 6 23.10 -22.92 10.02
C GLY A 6 21.80 -22.19 9.68
N LEU A 7 21.50 -21.93 8.40
CA LEU A 7 20.23 -21.31 8.01
C LEU A 7 19.17 -22.41 7.88
N VAL A 8 18.12 -22.31 8.69
CA VAL A 8 16.94 -23.18 8.66
C VAL A 8 15.73 -22.40 8.14
N ASP A 9 14.94 -23.05 7.29
CA ASP A 9 13.68 -22.53 6.79
C ASP A 9 12.68 -22.34 7.95
N TRP A 10 11.61 -21.57 7.76
CA TRP A 10 10.51 -21.39 8.74
C TRP A 10 9.84 -22.70 9.21
N ARG A 11 10.20 -23.84 8.58
CA ARG A 11 9.78 -25.21 8.89
C ARG A 11 10.89 -26.08 9.50
N GLY A 12 12.02 -25.47 9.92
CA GLY A 12 13.15 -26.17 10.55
C GLY A 12 14.00 -27.04 9.62
N ARG A 13 13.83 -26.92 8.29
CA ARG A 13 14.61 -27.67 7.30
C ARG A 13 15.87 -26.89 6.90
N PRO A 14 17.03 -27.53 6.67
CA PRO A 14 18.24 -26.84 6.24
C PRO A 14 18.00 -26.11 4.91
N VAL A 15 18.45 -24.85 4.82
CA VAL A 15 18.26 -24.00 3.63
C VAL A 15 19.20 -24.45 2.52
N ASP A 16 18.61 -24.98 1.45
CA ASP A 16 19.30 -25.24 0.19
C ASP A 16 19.61 -23.92 -0.51
N THR A 17 20.84 -23.42 -0.41
CA THR A 17 21.31 -22.18 -1.09
C THR A 17 21.27 -22.24 -2.62
N ARG A 18 21.14 -23.44 -3.21
CA ARG A 18 20.91 -23.62 -4.65
C ARG A 18 19.46 -23.47 -5.07
N LYS A 19 18.50 -23.61 -4.14
CA LYS A 19 17.06 -23.64 -4.42
C LYS A 19 16.33 -22.45 -3.79
N HIS A 20 16.82 -21.95 -2.66
CA HIS A 20 16.28 -20.82 -1.91
C HIS A 20 17.21 -19.62 -2.07
N GLY A 21 16.75 -18.60 -2.80
CA GLY A 21 17.52 -17.39 -3.08
C GLY A 21 18.52 -17.59 -4.22
N GLY A 22 18.63 -16.59 -5.09
CA GLY A 22 19.53 -16.64 -6.23
C GLY A 22 19.72 -15.26 -6.84
N VAL A 23 20.79 -15.11 -7.63
CA VAL A 23 21.15 -13.85 -8.29
C VAL A 23 19.99 -13.32 -9.14
N ARG A 24 19.22 -14.19 -9.79
CA ARG A 24 18.02 -13.81 -10.56
C ARG A 24 16.91 -13.19 -9.70
N ALA A 25 16.64 -13.76 -8.52
CA ALA A 25 15.65 -13.21 -7.60
C ALA A 25 16.14 -11.87 -7.00
N SER A 26 17.43 -11.76 -6.69
CA SER A 26 18.03 -10.52 -6.24
C SER A 26 17.94 -9.41 -7.29
N ILE A 27 18.28 -9.69 -8.56
CA ILE A 27 18.16 -8.73 -9.66
C ILE A 27 16.71 -8.30 -9.83
N PHE A 28 15.75 -9.22 -9.73
CA PHE A 28 14.33 -8.89 -9.83
C PHE A 28 13.88 -7.92 -8.73
N ILE A 29 14.27 -8.18 -7.48
CA ILE A 29 13.95 -7.28 -6.34
C ILE A 29 14.60 -5.91 -6.55
N HIS A 30 15.88 -5.87 -6.95
CA HIS A 30 16.58 -4.61 -7.21
C HIS A 30 15.93 -3.82 -8.35
N ALA A 31 15.55 -4.48 -9.45
CA ALA A 31 14.86 -3.85 -10.56
C ALA A 31 13.50 -3.29 -10.15
N MET A 32 12.73 -4.03 -9.34
CA MET A 32 11.47 -3.57 -8.78
C MET A 32 11.65 -2.34 -7.89
N VAL A 33 12.65 -2.35 -7.01
CA VAL A 33 12.97 -1.22 -6.13
C VAL A 33 13.37 0.00 -6.95
N LEU A 34 14.22 -0.16 -7.97
CA LEU A 34 14.60 0.92 -8.89
C LEU A 34 13.38 1.49 -9.62
N LEU A 35 12.54 0.62 -10.17
CA LEU A 35 11.34 1.02 -10.91
C LEU A 35 10.32 1.71 -10.02
N THR A 36 10.22 1.34 -8.74
CA THR A 36 9.32 1.98 -7.78
C THR A 36 9.84 3.36 -7.36
N ASN A 37 11.15 3.54 -7.25
CA ASN A 37 11.75 4.82 -6.84
C ASN A 37 11.90 5.83 -7.99
N ALA A 38 12.03 5.37 -9.24
CA ALA A 38 12.21 6.28 -10.38
C ALA A 38 11.05 7.29 -10.58
N PRO A 39 9.76 6.88 -10.50
CA PRO A 39 8.63 7.80 -10.56
C PRO A 39 8.61 8.82 -9.42
N ASN A 40 9.09 8.44 -8.23
CA ASN A 40 9.16 9.35 -7.08
C ASN A 40 10.11 10.51 -7.37
N ILE A 41 11.29 10.21 -7.92
CA ILE A 41 12.26 11.24 -8.32
C ILE A 41 11.69 12.13 -9.42
N ALA A 42 11.06 11.54 -10.44
CA ALA A 42 10.44 12.29 -11.53
C ALA A 42 9.33 13.22 -11.03
N ASN A 43 8.50 12.75 -10.09
CA ASN A 43 7.41 13.54 -9.51
C ASN A 43 7.96 14.73 -8.69
N ILE A 44 8.99 14.51 -7.87
CA ILE A 44 9.65 15.58 -7.11
C ILE A 44 10.21 16.64 -8.06
N LEU A 45 10.92 16.23 -9.12
CA LEU A 45 11.50 17.16 -10.09
C LEU A 45 10.44 17.95 -10.87
N ASN A 46 9.32 17.30 -11.23
CA ASN A 46 8.20 17.96 -11.89
C ASN A 46 7.56 19.01 -10.96
N MET A 47 7.33 18.64 -9.70
CA MET A 47 6.78 19.54 -8.69
C MET A 47 7.69 20.75 -8.44
N VAL A 48 9.00 20.55 -8.26
CA VAL A 48 9.97 21.65 -8.08
C VAL A 48 10.01 22.55 -9.31
N SER A 49 9.99 21.97 -10.52
CA SER A 49 9.95 22.74 -11.77
C SER A 49 8.66 23.55 -11.89
N TYR A 50 7.52 23.00 -11.49
CA TYR A 50 6.23 23.68 -11.49
C TYR A 50 6.19 24.85 -10.51
N LEU A 51 6.67 24.66 -9.28
CA LEU A 51 6.73 25.72 -8.26
C LEU A 51 7.64 26.87 -8.68
N ARG A 52 8.78 26.54 -9.29
CA ARG A 52 9.71 27.53 -9.83
C ARG A 52 9.15 28.29 -11.03
N ALA A 53 8.61 27.57 -12.02
CA ALA A 53 8.19 28.15 -13.29
C ALA A 53 6.85 28.91 -13.20
N THR A 54 5.92 28.42 -12.37
CA THR A 54 4.53 28.91 -12.36
C THR A 54 4.25 29.78 -11.14
N MET A 55 4.72 29.37 -9.96
CA MET A 55 4.49 30.11 -8.71
C MET A 55 5.61 31.11 -8.36
N HIS A 56 6.64 31.24 -9.22
CA HIS A 56 7.75 32.19 -9.05
C HIS A 56 8.39 32.17 -7.66
N MET A 57 8.45 30.98 -7.03
CA MET A 57 9.10 30.80 -5.74
C MET A 57 10.61 30.72 -5.90
N ASP A 58 11.35 31.17 -4.89
CA ASP A 58 12.80 31.00 -4.86
C ASP A 58 13.19 29.51 -4.85
N VAL A 59 14.38 29.21 -5.36
CA VAL A 59 14.89 27.83 -5.46
C VAL A 59 14.98 27.17 -4.08
N ALA A 60 15.36 27.93 -3.05
CA ALA A 60 15.44 27.40 -1.69
C ALA A 60 14.05 27.08 -1.11
N GLU A 61 13.06 27.93 -1.38
CA GLU A 61 11.70 27.78 -0.85
C GLU A 61 10.91 26.68 -1.57
N ALA A 62 11.00 26.61 -2.90
CA ALA A 62 10.37 25.57 -3.71
C ALA A 62 10.89 24.17 -3.34
N THR A 63 12.20 24.02 -3.14
CA THR A 63 12.79 22.71 -2.81
C THR A 63 12.40 22.27 -1.39
N THR A 64 12.35 23.21 -0.44
CA THR A 64 11.96 22.94 0.94
C THR A 64 10.49 22.52 1.04
N THR A 65 9.60 23.21 0.34
CA THR A 65 8.16 22.88 0.32
C THR A 65 7.88 21.51 -0.29
N VAL A 66 8.51 21.16 -1.42
CA VAL A 66 8.36 19.83 -2.02
C VAL A 66 8.95 18.74 -1.14
N THR A 67 10.11 19.00 -0.52
CA THR A 67 10.75 18.02 0.37
C THR A 67 9.90 17.76 1.61
N ASN A 68 9.31 18.80 2.21
CA ASN A 68 8.40 18.66 3.34
C ASN A 68 7.13 17.87 2.97
N LEU A 69 6.58 18.12 1.78
CA LEU A 69 5.44 17.36 1.27
C LEU A 69 5.80 15.89 1.04
N PHE A 70 6.94 15.61 0.39
CA PHE A 70 7.39 14.25 0.16
C PHE A 70 7.66 13.51 1.47
N ALA A 71 8.27 14.18 2.45
CA ALA A 71 8.48 13.62 3.78
C ALA A 71 7.16 13.27 4.48
N ALA A 72 6.16 14.15 4.40
CA ALA A 72 4.83 13.88 4.95
C ALA A 72 4.15 12.67 4.28
N LEU A 73 4.27 12.53 2.96
CA LEU A 73 3.75 11.36 2.22
C LEU A 73 4.44 10.06 2.65
N GLN A 74 5.75 10.07 2.90
CA GLN A 74 6.46 8.89 3.39
C GLN A 74 6.06 8.53 4.82
N VAL A 75 5.84 9.51 5.69
CA VAL A 75 5.30 9.28 7.04
C VAL A 75 3.88 8.70 6.97
N PHE A 76 3.05 9.16 6.03
CA PHE A 76 1.72 8.61 5.78
C PHE A 76 1.75 7.14 5.29
N SER A 77 2.84 6.70 4.67
CA SER A 77 3.00 5.30 4.27
C SER A 77 3.07 4.33 5.46
N ILE A 78 3.48 4.79 6.65
CA ILE A 78 3.60 3.95 7.85
C ILE A 78 2.22 3.43 8.30
N PRO A 79 1.22 4.28 8.60
CA PRO A 79 -0.11 3.78 8.91
C PRO A 79 -0.74 3.07 7.72
N ALA A 80 -0.48 3.48 6.47
CA ALA A 80 -1.00 2.78 5.29
C ALA A 80 -0.48 1.34 5.18
N ALA A 81 0.80 1.10 5.49
CA ALA A 81 1.40 -0.24 5.52
C ALA A 81 0.82 -1.08 6.67
N LEU A 82 0.68 -0.51 7.87
CA LEU A 82 0.04 -1.18 9.00
C LEU A 82 -1.42 -1.56 8.70
N LEU A 83 -2.14 -0.66 8.02
CA LEU A 83 -3.47 -0.93 7.53
C LEU A 83 -3.42 -2.07 6.52
N ALA A 84 -2.58 -2.02 5.49
CA ALA A 84 -2.45 -3.09 4.50
C ALA A 84 -2.18 -4.47 5.15
N ASP A 85 -1.23 -4.55 6.08
CA ASP A 85 -0.86 -5.79 6.77
C ASP A 85 -1.99 -6.31 7.68
N SER A 86 -2.73 -5.41 8.32
CA SER A 86 -3.83 -5.77 9.24
C SER A 86 -5.15 -6.09 8.52
N TYR A 87 -5.42 -5.46 7.38
CA TYR A 87 -6.73 -5.45 6.74
C TYR A 87 -6.88 -6.39 5.53
N VAL A 88 -5.80 -6.95 4.99
CA VAL A 88 -5.86 -7.88 3.82
C VAL A 88 -6.70 -9.15 4.07
N LYS A 89 -7.00 -9.54 5.33
CA LYS A 89 -7.89 -10.69 5.64
C LYS A 89 -9.29 -10.35 6.18
N ARG A 90 -9.56 -9.10 6.60
CA ARG A 90 -10.83 -8.71 7.29
C ARG A 90 -11.56 -7.50 6.68
N PHE A 91 -10.88 -6.64 5.91
CA PHE A 91 -11.50 -5.46 5.31
C PHE A 91 -12.42 -5.78 4.15
N TYR A 92 -12.01 -6.74 3.31
CA TYR A 92 -12.80 -7.18 2.17
C TYR A 92 -14.13 -7.80 2.59
N THR A 93 -14.18 -8.52 3.71
CA THR A 93 -15.44 -9.08 4.22
C THR A 93 -16.34 -8.00 4.78
N VAL A 94 -15.82 -7.03 5.54
CA VAL A 94 -16.64 -5.95 6.14
C VAL A 94 -17.17 -4.98 5.08
N ILE A 95 -16.36 -4.56 4.10
CA ILE A 95 -16.81 -3.66 3.02
C ILE A 95 -17.85 -4.33 2.12
N LEU A 96 -17.74 -5.64 1.86
CA LEU A 96 -18.73 -6.35 1.07
C LEU A 96 -20.00 -6.66 1.88
N LEU A 97 -19.89 -7.07 3.15
CA LEU A 97 -21.06 -7.42 3.97
C LEU A 97 -21.86 -6.19 4.43
N ALA A 98 -21.22 -5.07 4.75
CA ALA A 98 -21.91 -3.89 5.28
C ALA A 98 -23.03 -3.33 4.36
N PRO A 99 -22.81 -3.09 3.04
CA PRO A 99 -23.88 -2.64 2.16
C PRO A 99 -24.92 -3.74 1.91
N ILE A 100 -24.53 -5.02 1.95
CA ILE A 100 -25.44 -6.16 1.77
C ILE A 100 -26.43 -6.26 2.93
N GLU A 101 -25.97 -6.11 4.17
CA GLU A 101 -26.81 -6.14 5.37
C GLU A 101 -27.80 -4.97 5.39
N ILE A 102 -27.36 -3.76 5.01
CA ILE A 102 -28.22 -2.57 4.93
C ILE A 102 -29.32 -2.77 3.88
N ILE A 103 -28.99 -3.31 2.70
CA ILE A 103 -29.98 -3.58 1.65
C ILE A 103 -30.97 -4.65 2.10
N TYR A 104 -30.48 -5.73 2.72
CA TYR A 104 -31.31 -6.81 3.24
C TYR A 104 -32.30 -6.30 4.30
N LEU A 105 -31.84 -5.54 5.29
CA LEU A 105 -32.70 -4.94 6.31
C LEU A 105 -33.73 -3.97 5.70
N SER A 106 -33.33 -3.13 4.75
CA SER A 106 -34.25 -2.19 4.07
C SER A 106 -35.36 -2.89 3.27
N ARG A 107 -35.10 -4.10 2.76
CA ARG A 107 -36.10 -4.94 2.09
C ARG A 107 -37.01 -5.63 3.10
N GLN A 108 -36.45 -6.14 4.20
CA GLN A 108 -37.24 -6.76 5.25
C GLN A 108 -38.23 -5.77 5.90
N SER A 109 -37.78 -4.55 6.22
CA SER A 109 -38.64 -3.52 6.83
C SER A 109 -39.84 -3.13 5.96
N ARG A 110 -39.71 -3.18 4.62
CA ARG A 110 -40.83 -2.91 3.70
C ARG A 110 -41.83 -4.05 3.58
N MET A 111 -41.42 -5.28 3.90
CA MET A 111 -42.31 -6.44 3.84
C MET A 111 -43.10 -6.59 5.15
N SER A 112 -42.50 -6.24 6.29
CA SER A 112 -43.18 -6.24 7.59
C SER A 112 -44.32 -5.21 7.68
N THR A 113 -44.18 -4.03 7.05
CA THR A 113 -45.23 -2.98 7.10
C THR A 113 -46.42 -3.23 6.19
N LEU A 114 -46.35 -4.19 5.26
CA LEU A 114 -47.48 -4.61 4.41
C LEU A 114 -48.32 -5.72 5.05
N GLY A 115 -47.80 -6.43 6.06
CA GLY A 115 -48.53 -7.46 6.80
C GLY A 115 -49.41 -6.92 7.94
N ASP A 116 -49.13 -5.71 8.46
CA ASP A 116 -49.95 -5.06 9.48
C ASP A 116 -51.13 -4.25 8.91
N CYS A 117 -51.20 -4.07 7.58
CA CYS A 117 -52.33 -3.40 6.90
C CYS A 117 -53.43 -4.37 6.43
N ASP A 118 -53.35 -5.66 6.76
CA ASP A 118 -54.35 -6.69 6.39
C ASP A 118 -55.01 -7.36 7.61
N LYS A 119 -55.12 -6.64 8.74
CA LYS A 119 -55.98 -7.01 9.88
C LYS A 119 -56.80 -5.84 10.39
#